data_AF-A0AAN8T179-F1
#
_entry.id   AF-A0AAN8T179-F1
#
_cell.length_a   1.000
_cell.length_b   1.000
_cell.length_c   1.000
_cell.angle_alpha   90.00
_cell.angle_beta   90.00
_cell.angle_gamma   90.00
#
_symmetry.space_group_name_H-M   'P 1'
#
loop_
_entity.id
_entity.type
_entity.pdbx_description
1 polymer ?
#
loop_
_entity_poly.entity_id
_entity_poly.type
_entity_poly.pdbx_seq_one_letter_code
_entity_poly.pdbx_strand_id
1 'polypeptide(L)' 'MLKSVTLLKRSKDADDPLKTTDQKRSLGLIVCRGTAVMLVAPTDGTDEISNPFVQPDGA' A
#
# COMPACT_ATOMS: atom_id res chain seq x y z
N MET A 1 -8.83 18.09 -16.48
CA MET A 1 -9.32 16.84 -15.88
C MET A 1 -8.26 16.32 -14.92
N LEU A 2 -8.26 16.81 -13.67
CA LEU A 2 -7.36 16.31 -12.63
C LEU A 2 -7.90 14.97 -12.14
N LYS A 3 -7.25 13.86 -12.53
CA LYS A 3 -7.56 12.55 -11.94
C LYS A 3 -6.93 12.53 -10.55
N SER A 4 -7.76 12.49 -9.51
CA SER A 4 -7.33 12.41 -8.11
C SER A 4 -6.48 11.16 -7.91
N VAL A 5 -5.18 11.31 -7.67
CA VAL A 5 -4.30 10.21 -7.27
C VAL A 5 -4.48 10.01 -5.77
N THR A 6 -5.25 8.99 -5.38
CA THR A 6 -5.48 8.69 -3.97
C THR A 6 -4.24 7.96 -3.41
N LEU A 7 -3.36 8.67 -2.70
CA LEU A 7 -2.32 8.02 -1.90
C LEU A 7 -2.91 7.59 -0.56
N LEU A 8 -3.03 6.28 -0.33
CA LEU A 8 -3.40 5.73 0.96
C LEU A 8 -2.13 5.35 1.72
N LYS A 9 -1.84 6.04 2.83
CA LYS A 9 -0.77 5.66 3.75
C LYS A 9 -1.33 4.70 4.79
N ARG A 10 -0.76 3.49 4.85
CA ARG A 10 -1.01 2.54 5.94
C ARG A 10 -0.33 3.01 7.23
N SER A 11 -1.02 2.89 8.35
CA SER A 11 -0.46 3.25 9.67
C SER A 11 0.51 2.19 10.14
N LYS A 12 1.56 2.63 10.82
CA LYS A 12 2.46 1.73 11.57
C LYS A 12 1.82 1.43 12.91
N ASP A 13 2.02 0.22 13.42
CA ASP A 13 1.60 -0.12 14.78
C ASP A 13 2.43 0.68 15.80
N ALA A 14 1.84 1.01 16.95
CA ALA A 14 2.48 1.83 17.98
C ALA A 14 3.50 1.03 18.80
N ASP A 15 3.22 -0.27 19.01
CA ASP A 15 4.09 -1.19 19.73
C ASP A 15 5.17 -1.82 18.83
N ASP A 16 4.88 -2.02 17.53
CA ASP A 16 5.82 -2.63 16.58
C ASP A 16 5.92 -1.84 15.27
N PRO A 17 7.01 -1.08 15.05
CA PRO A 17 7.25 -0.31 13.83
C PRO A 17 7.41 -1.16 12.56
N LEU A 18 7.60 -2.47 12.67
CA LEU A 18 7.68 -3.38 11.53
C LEU A 18 6.31 -3.91 11.12
N LYS A 19 5.31 -3.85 12.02
CA LYS A 19 3.93 -4.19 11.69
C LYS A 19 3.24 -3.01 11.03
N THR A 20 2.75 -3.27 9.83
CA THR A 20 1.91 -2.33 9.09
C THR A 20 0.47 -2.72 9.34
N THR A 21 -0.34 -1.80 9.85
CA THR A 21 -1.77 -2.05 10.06
C THR A 21 -2.55 -1.75 8.78
N ASP A 22 -3.73 -2.33 8.64
CA ASP A 22 -4.63 -2.05 7.51
C ASP A 22 -5.36 -0.71 7.63
N GLN A 23 -5.07 0.06 8.69
CA GLN A 23 -5.64 1.38 8.85
C GLN A 23 -5.06 2.33 7.81
N LYS A 24 -5.96 2.88 6.98
CA LYS A 24 -5.64 3.88 5.97
C LYS A 24 -6.14 5.24 6.45
N ARG A 25 -5.34 6.30 6.26
CA ARG A 25 -5.75 7.67 6.56
C ARG A 25 -5.86 8.51 5.29
N SER A 26 -6.85 9.40 5.23
CA SER A 26 -6.98 10.37 4.14
C SER A 26 -5.88 11.43 4.23
N LEU A 27 -5.29 11.78 3.09
CA LEU A 27 -4.23 12.80 2.99
C LEU A 27 -4.65 14.05 2.21
N GLY A 28 -5.83 14.05 1.56
CA GLY A 28 -6.26 15.16 0.71
C GLY A 28 -5.38 15.32 -0.54
N LEU A 29 -5.19 16.56 -0.98
CA LEU A 29 -4.29 16.90 -2.09
C LEU A 29 -2.85 16.96 -1.58
N ILE A 30 -1.95 16.20 -2.23
CA ILE A 30 -0.55 16.13 -1.85
C ILE A 30 0.36 16.31 -3.06
N VAL A 31 1.62 16.68 -2.79
CA VAL A 31 2.71 16.64 -3.76
C VAL A 31 3.66 15.53 -3.36
N CYS A 32 3.94 14.60 -4.27
CA CYS A 32 4.89 13.51 -4.02
C CYS A 32 6.30 13.96 -4.38
N ARG A 33 7.30 13.65 -3.54
CA ARG A 33 8.71 13.86 -3.87
C ARG A 33 9.16 12.79 -4.86
N GLY A 34 9.56 13.17 -6.08
CA GLY A 34 9.91 12.23 -7.15
C GLY A 34 10.96 11.19 -6.75
N THR A 35 11.98 11.58 -5.98
CA THR A 35 13.03 10.64 -5.51
C THR A 35 12.55 9.60 -4.51
N ALA A 36 11.35 9.77 -3.93
CA ALA A 36 10.75 8.84 -3.00
C ALA A 36 9.71 7.92 -3.67
N VAL A 37 9.35 8.17 -4.93
CA VAL A 37 8.39 7.35 -5.68
C VAL A 37 9.16 6.30 -6.47
N MET A 38 8.93 5.02 -6.17
CA MET A 38 9.57 3.92 -6.89
C MET A 38 8.64 3.26 -7.92
N LEU A 39 7.33 3.21 -7.66
CA LEU A 39 6.34 2.55 -8.51
C LEU A 39 5.03 3.35 -8.54
N VAL A 40 4.44 3.44 -9.74
CA VAL A 40 3.08 3.94 -9.96
C VAL A 40 2.34 2.89 -10.78
N ALA A 41 1.20 2.42 -10.28
CA ALA A 41 0.34 1.46 -10.96
C ALA A 41 -1.12 1.90 -10.82
N PRO A 42 -1.99 1.58 -11.79
CA PRO A 42 -3.43 1.80 -11.65
C PRO A 42 -3.97 0.95 -10.50
N THR A 43 -4.96 1.48 -9.78
CA THR A 43 -5.66 0.74 -8.72
C THR A 43 -6.72 -0.20 -9.29
N ASP A 44 -7.24 0.12 -10.46
CA ASP A 44 -8.28 -0.67 -11.12
C ASP A 44 -7.68 -1.91 -11.78
N GLY A 45 -8.24 -3.08 -11.47
CA GLY A 45 -7.74 -4.38 -11.92
C GLY A 45 -6.56 -4.94 -11.12
N THR A 46 -6.21 -4.36 -9.97
CA THR A 46 -5.20 -4.92 -9.06
C THR A 46 -5.83 -5.41 -7.76
N ASP A 47 -5.64 -6.69 -7.45
CA ASP A 47 -6.10 -7.31 -6.20
C ASP A 47 -4.91 -7.85 -5.40
N GLU A 48 -5.01 -7.78 -4.08
CA GLU A 48 -4.05 -8.41 -3.18
C GLU A 48 -4.32 -9.91 -3.13
N ILE A 49 -3.29 -10.70 -3.41
CA ILE A 49 -3.36 -12.16 -3.42
C ILE A 49 -2.43 -12.77 -2.37
N SER A 50 -2.82 -13.92 -1.82
CA SER A 50 -1.93 -14.73 -0.99
C SER A 50 -0.71 -15.18 -1.79
N ASN A 51 0.43 -15.33 -1.11
CA ASN A 51 1.65 -15.81 -1.74
C ASN A 51 1.42 -17.18 -2.42
N PRO A 52 1.58 -17.31 -3.75
CA PRO A 52 1.26 -18.54 -4.49
C PRO A 52 2.28 -19.67 -4.25
N PHE A 53 3.39 -19.39 -3.58
CA PHE A 53 4.45 -20.35 -3.28
C PHE A 53 4.42 -20.87 -1.84
N VAL A 54 3.42 -20.49 -1.05
CA VAL A 54 3.23 -21.08 0.29
C VAL A 54 2.82 -22.54 0.07
N GLN A 55 3.74 -23.45 0.38
CA GLN A 55 3.41 -24.87 0.39
C GLN A 55 2.42 -25.13 1.54
N PRO A 56 1.37 -25.95 1.32
CA PRO A 56 0.53 -26.38 2.43
C PRO A 56 1.40 -27.09 3.46
N ASP A 57 1.22 -26.77 4.74
CA ASP A 57 2.01 -27.30 5.86
C ASP A 57 2.06 -28.84 5.80
N GLY A 58 3.22 -29.40 5.41
CA GLY A 58 3.47 -30.85 5.41
C GLY A 58 3.97 -31.45 4.08
N ALA A 59 4.97 -30.83 3.44
CA ALA A 59 5.82 -31.52 2.47
C ALA A 59 7.15 -31.94 3.12
#